data_AF-A0A7T7AMY6-F1
#
_entry.id   AF-A0A7T7AMY6-F1
#
_cell.length_a   1.000
_cell.length_b   1.000
_cell.length_c   1.000
_cell.angle_alpha   90.00
_cell.angle_beta   90.00
_cell.angle_gamma   90.00
#
_symmetry.space_group_name_H-M   'P 1'
#
loop_
_entity.id
_entity.type
_entity.pdbx_description
1 polymer ?
#
loop_
_entity_poly.entity_id
_entity_poly.type
_entity_poly.pdbx_seq_one_letter_code
_entity_poly.pdbx_strand_id
1 'polypeptide(L)'
;MHCNNCGKEIDEKDKFCSNCGKTNSIEKENSKFDLRKKIIIIAICLGIILIVLYLFQHKSYVKEVGQLSKDTEQLIISDVKYEKLKEDIEDVEKFKGPYTSKSIDKKLEPIVKKINEYREDSEDKFEIILNEINSIDISETEKNNLKVNEKIEEANEEFTHENYKRGYDILYKLKDKINTNILIAGNNEQKLEININNELNHIEDKNIDFNFENEYDYLTVIDGNSNQINTIEDGLLEYLSGMVTALNNKDFSYVEPYIIINSPAYKEQKKYVGVDIYEELLYAKIISYNEVSYDTVDIKVYEEYDIHNEKDGFHFRAIEAVYRFKLDINNKWKLYSFPEKVKVISKGHY
;
A
#
# COMPACT_ATOMS: atom_id res chain seq x y z
N MET A 1 -21.30 69.27 34.94
CA MET A 1 -20.07 68.61 34.39
C MET A 1 -18.95 69.65 34.29
N HIS A 2 -17.67 69.28 34.16
CA HIS A 2 -16.58 70.28 34.02
C HIS A 2 -16.04 70.33 32.59
N CYS A 3 -15.59 71.51 32.15
CA CYS A 3 -14.97 71.71 30.84
C CYS A 3 -13.64 70.92 30.74
N ASN A 4 -13.53 70.00 29.78
CA ASN A 4 -12.29 69.25 29.56
C ASN A 4 -11.09 70.15 29.16
N ASN A 5 -11.34 71.39 28.74
CA ASN A 5 -10.29 72.32 28.32
C ASN A 5 -9.90 73.33 29.41
N CYS A 6 -10.84 73.82 30.21
CA CYS A 6 -10.57 74.89 31.18
C CYS A 6 -10.97 74.58 32.62
N GLY A 7 -11.55 73.41 32.89
CA GLY A 7 -11.88 72.94 34.23
C GLY A 7 -13.04 73.66 34.92
N LYS A 8 -13.68 74.66 34.30
CA LYS A 8 -14.87 75.32 34.87
C LYS A 8 -16.11 74.45 34.72
N GLU A 9 -17.01 74.57 35.68
CA GLU A 9 -18.32 73.90 35.66
C GLU A 9 -19.16 74.40 34.47
N ILE A 10 -19.80 73.46 33.78
CA ILE A 10 -20.69 73.68 32.63
C ILE A 10 -21.98 72.89 32.89
N ASP A 11 -23.11 73.49 32.52
CA ASP A 11 -24.41 72.83 32.46
C ASP A 11 -24.40 71.70 31.40
N GLU A 12 -25.06 70.58 31.69
CA GLU A 12 -25.14 69.42 30.80
C GLU A 12 -25.78 69.74 29.44
N LYS A 13 -26.54 70.83 29.35
CA LYS A 13 -27.22 71.25 28.11
C LYS A 13 -26.40 72.18 27.22
N ASP A 14 -25.31 72.74 27.73
CA ASP A 14 -24.54 73.73 26.98
C ASP A 14 -23.62 73.07 25.95
N LYS A 15 -23.85 73.40 24.68
CA LYS A 15 -23.02 72.90 23.56
C LYS A 15 -21.60 73.48 23.56
N PHE A 16 -21.38 74.62 24.21
CA PHE A 16 -20.10 75.33 24.25
C PHE A 16 -19.79 75.78 25.67
N CYS A 17 -18.53 75.74 26.07
CA CYS A 17 -18.11 76.32 27.34
C CYS A 17 -18.22 77.84 27.27
N SER A 18 -19.05 78.43 28.12
CA SER A 18 -19.23 79.89 28.23
C SER A 18 -17.94 80.64 28.60
N ASN A 19 -16.94 79.96 29.17
CA ASN A 19 -15.68 80.58 29.56
C ASN A 19 -14.57 80.49 28.49
N CYS A 20 -14.48 79.38 27.75
CA CYS A 20 -13.39 79.19 26.78
C CYS A 20 -13.85 79.00 25.33
N GLY A 21 -15.17 79.01 25.08
CA GLY A 21 -15.78 78.91 23.75
C GLY A 21 -15.69 77.53 23.09
N LYS A 22 -15.01 76.55 23.70
CA LYS A 22 -14.81 75.22 23.09
C LYS A 22 -16.09 74.39 23.12
N THR A 23 -16.36 73.67 22.03
CA THR A 23 -17.51 72.75 21.92
C THR A 23 -17.36 71.60 22.90
N ASN A 24 -18.44 71.26 23.59
CA ASN A 24 -18.50 70.14 24.52
C ASN A 24 -19.24 68.95 23.90
N SER A 25 -19.16 68.81 22.56
CA SER A 25 -19.75 67.68 21.85
C SER A 25 -19.01 66.41 22.24
N ILE A 26 -19.58 65.67 23.19
CA ILE A 26 -19.30 64.26 23.39
C ILE A 26 -19.74 63.60 22.09
N GLU A 27 -18.81 63.41 21.15
CA GLU A 27 -19.04 62.58 19.99
C GLU A 27 -19.41 61.20 20.54
N LYS A 28 -20.70 60.87 20.48
CA LYS A 28 -21.16 59.52 20.71
C LYS A 28 -20.54 58.70 19.58
N GLU A 29 -19.40 58.07 19.86
CA GLU A 29 -18.79 57.02 19.03
C GLU A 29 -19.78 55.85 18.93
N ASN A 30 -20.78 56.02 18.09
CA ASN A 30 -21.76 55.00 17.81
C ASN A 30 -21.14 53.98 16.82
N SER A 31 -20.93 52.78 17.36
CA SER A 31 -21.23 51.46 16.79
C SER A 31 -20.47 50.92 15.56
N LYS A 32 -19.51 51.63 14.97
CA LYS A 32 -18.69 51.03 13.88
C LYS A 32 -17.74 49.90 14.32
N PHE A 33 -17.56 49.70 15.62
CA PHE A 33 -16.62 48.71 16.17
C PHE A 33 -17.17 47.27 16.25
N ASP A 34 -18.47 47.06 16.02
CA ASP A 34 -19.10 45.73 16.22
C ASP A 34 -19.09 44.84 14.96
N LEU A 35 -19.06 45.44 13.76
CA LEU A 35 -19.15 44.67 12.51
C LEU A 35 -17.90 43.81 12.25
N ARG A 36 -16.70 44.33 12.57
CA ARG A 36 -15.44 43.61 12.36
C ARG A 36 -15.29 42.39 13.27
N LYS A 37 -15.77 42.47 14.52
CA LYS A 37 -15.75 41.33 15.45
C LYS A 37 -16.71 40.23 15.02
N LYS A 38 -17.90 40.60 14.51
CA LYS A 38 -18.88 39.63 13.96
C LYS A 38 -18.33 38.88 12.74
N ILE A 39 -17.62 39.56 11.83
CA ILE A 39 -16.99 38.91 10.66
C ILE A 39 -15.92 37.90 11.08
N ILE A 40 -15.08 38.24 12.07
CA ILE A 40 -14.04 37.33 12.57
C ILE A 40 -14.66 36.07 13.18
N ILE A 41 -15.73 36.20 13.96
CA ILE A 41 -16.42 35.05 14.56
C ILE A 41 -17.01 34.13 13.48
N ILE A 42 -17.63 34.69 12.44
CA ILE A 42 -18.19 33.90 11.33
C ILE A 42 -17.09 33.13 10.58
N ALA A 43 -15.93 33.76 10.34
CA ALA A 43 -14.81 33.12 9.67
C ALA A 43 -14.24 31.93 10.47
N ILE A 44 -14.15 32.06 11.80
CA ILE A 44 -13.70 30.97 12.68
C ILE A 44 -14.69 29.81 12.64
N CYS A 45 -15.99 30.07 12.71
CA CYS A 45 -17.01 29.02 12.63
C CYS A 45 -16.96 28.25 11.30
N LEU A 46 -16.78 28.95 10.18
CA LEU A 46 -16.64 28.31 8.86
C LEU A 46 -15.39 27.44 8.76
N GLY A 47 -14.26 27.88 9.34
CA GLY A 47 -13.03 27.09 9.38
C GLY A 47 -13.20 25.78 10.15
N ILE A 48 -13.89 25.82 11.29
CA ILE A 48 -14.16 24.61 12.10
C ILE A 48 -15.05 23.63 11.33
N ILE A 49 -16.08 24.11 10.64
CA ILE A 49 -16.97 23.25 9.83
C ILE A 49 -16.20 22.54 8.72
N LEU A 50 -15.30 23.24 8.02
CA LEU A 50 -14.47 22.64 6.96
C LEU A 50 -13.53 21.56 7.51
N ILE A 51 -12.94 21.77 8.70
CA ILE A 51 -12.09 20.77 9.35
C ILE A 51 -12.90 19.52 9.72
N VAL A 52 -14.11 19.69 10.26
CA VAL A 52 -14.98 18.56 10.61
C VAL A 52 -15.39 17.77 9.35
N LEU A 53 -15.72 18.45 8.25
CA LEU A 53 -16.03 17.80 6.98
C LEU A 53 -14.83 17.02 6.41
N TYR A 54 -13.63 17.59 6.50
CA TYR A 54 -12.39 16.93 6.07
C TYR A 54 -12.13 15.65 6.89
N LEU A 55 -12.26 15.72 8.22
CA LEU A 55 -12.10 14.56 9.09
C LEU A 55 -13.16 13.47 8.83
N PHE A 56 -14.39 13.88 8.49
CA PHE A 56 -15.47 12.93 8.18
C PHE A 56 -15.21 12.20 6.86
N GLN A 57 -14.75 12.90 5.82
CA GLN A 57 -14.36 12.30 4.54
C GLN A 57 -13.18 11.33 4.71
N HIS A 58 -12.16 11.72 5.49
CA HIS A 58 -11.02 10.87 5.76
C HIS A 58 -11.41 9.57 6.50
N LYS A 59 -12.34 9.64 7.44
CA LYS A 59 -12.81 8.47 8.19
C LYS A 59 -13.58 7.47 7.30
N SER A 60 -14.39 7.96 6.37
CA SER A 60 -15.09 7.10 5.40
C SER A 60 -14.10 6.42 4.46
N TYR A 61 -13.10 7.14 3.97
CA TYR A 61 -12.07 6.61 3.07
C TYR A 61 -11.26 5.47 3.71
N VAL A 62 -10.82 5.64 4.97
CA VAL A 62 -10.05 4.61 5.69
C VAL A 62 -10.86 3.32 5.90
N LYS A 63 -12.19 3.42 6.06
CA LYS A 63 -13.05 2.25 6.27
C LYS A 63 -13.19 1.40 4.99
N GLU A 64 -13.30 2.04 3.83
CA GLU A 64 -13.42 1.34 2.54
C GLU A 64 -12.11 0.66 2.13
N VAL A 65 -10.96 1.35 2.29
CA VAL A 65 -9.64 0.77 1.99
C VAL A 65 -9.34 -0.43 2.89
N GLY A 66 -9.72 -0.37 4.17
CA GLY A 66 -9.54 -1.48 5.10
C GLY A 66 -10.37 -2.72 4.77
N GLN A 67 -11.53 -2.58 4.14
CA GLN A 67 -12.35 -3.70 3.68
C GLN A 67 -11.77 -4.31 2.39
N LEU A 68 -11.38 -3.46 1.44
CA LEU A 68 -10.77 -3.88 0.18
C LEU A 68 -9.45 -4.66 0.40
N SER A 69 -8.66 -4.27 1.40
CA SER A 69 -7.43 -4.98 1.79
C SER A 69 -7.72 -6.42 2.22
N LYS A 70 -8.81 -6.66 2.96
CA LYS A 70 -9.16 -7.99 3.46
C LYS A 70 -9.69 -8.91 2.36
N ASP A 71 -10.48 -8.35 1.44
CA ASP A 71 -11.03 -9.11 0.31
C ASP A 71 -9.91 -9.47 -0.69
N THR A 72 -8.92 -8.57 -0.86
CA THR A 72 -7.73 -8.83 -1.70
C THR A 72 -6.83 -9.88 -1.05
N GLU A 73 -6.64 -9.83 0.27
CA GLU A 73 -5.87 -10.82 1.02
C GLU A 73 -6.48 -12.23 0.92
N GLN A 74 -7.82 -12.33 0.98
CA GLN A 74 -8.51 -13.61 0.77
C GLN A 74 -8.33 -14.16 -0.65
N LEU A 75 -8.34 -13.29 -1.67
CA LEU A 75 -8.14 -13.68 -3.07
C LEU A 75 -6.71 -14.20 -3.32
N ILE A 76 -5.70 -13.53 -2.74
CA ILE A 76 -4.30 -13.96 -2.85
C ILE A 76 -4.09 -15.32 -2.15
N ILE A 77 -4.71 -15.53 -0.98
CA ILE A 77 -4.64 -16.82 -0.26
C ILE A 77 -5.27 -17.95 -1.09
N SER A 78 -6.35 -17.70 -1.85
CA SER A 78 -6.93 -18.72 -2.75
C SER A 78 -6.02 -19.04 -3.93
N ASP A 79 -5.35 -18.04 -4.51
CA ASP A 79 -4.46 -18.24 -5.67
C ASP A 79 -3.17 -18.98 -5.27
N VAL A 80 -2.60 -18.67 -4.10
CA VAL A 80 -1.41 -19.36 -3.56
C VAL A 80 -1.73 -20.83 -3.24
N LYS A 81 -2.92 -21.11 -2.68
CA LYS A 81 -3.37 -22.49 -2.45
C LYS A 81 -3.56 -23.27 -3.76
N TYR A 82 -4.00 -22.60 -4.82
CA TYR A 82 -4.19 -23.22 -6.13
C TYR A 82 -2.85 -23.57 -6.81
N GLU A 83 -1.87 -22.67 -6.80
CA GLU A 83 -0.56 -22.96 -7.41
C GLU A 83 0.20 -24.04 -6.64
N LYS A 84 0.12 -24.07 -5.30
CA LYS A 84 0.70 -25.17 -4.50
C LYS A 84 0.05 -26.53 -4.82
N LEU A 85 -1.27 -26.55 -5.00
CA LEU A 85 -1.99 -27.74 -5.42
C LEU A 85 -1.57 -28.22 -6.82
N LYS A 86 -1.29 -27.28 -7.73
CA LYS A 86 -0.84 -27.57 -9.10
C LYS A 86 0.58 -28.14 -9.13
N GLU A 87 1.47 -27.64 -8.28
CA GLU A 87 2.83 -28.19 -8.10
C GLU A 87 2.79 -29.63 -7.54
N ASP A 88 1.96 -29.87 -6.52
CA ASP A 88 1.70 -31.21 -5.97
C ASP A 88 1.17 -32.18 -7.05
N ILE A 89 0.36 -31.69 -8.01
CA ILE A 89 -0.15 -32.48 -9.14
C ILE A 89 0.95 -32.81 -10.14
N GLU A 90 1.78 -31.84 -10.53
CA GLU A 90 2.87 -32.07 -11.48
C GLU A 90 3.87 -33.10 -10.96
N ASP A 91 4.14 -33.11 -9.66
CA ASP A 91 5.03 -34.10 -9.04
C ASP A 91 4.44 -35.50 -8.98
N VAL A 92 3.11 -35.61 -8.83
CA VAL A 92 2.39 -36.89 -8.95
C VAL A 92 2.40 -37.40 -10.41
N GLU A 93 2.31 -36.51 -11.40
CA GLU A 93 2.36 -36.89 -12.82
C GLU A 93 3.76 -37.35 -13.26
N LYS A 94 4.82 -36.71 -12.75
CA LYS A 94 6.22 -37.15 -12.94
C LYS A 94 6.49 -38.55 -12.37
N PHE A 95 5.69 -39.01 -11.41
CA PHE A 95 5.79 -40.35 -10.81
C PHE A 95 5.18 -41.49 -11.64
N LYS A 96 4.58 -41.22 -12.81
CA LYS A 96 4.05 -42.24 -13.72
C LYS A 96 5.16 -42.94 -14.52
N GLY A 97 6.01 -43.71 -13.83
CA GLY A 97 6.88 -44.72 -14.44
C GLY A 97 6.09 -45.98 -14.89
N PRO A 98 6.69 -46.90 -15.66
CA PRO A 98 6.01 -48.02 -16.32
C PRO A 98 5.70 -49.20 -15.38
N TYR A 99 5.24 -48.93 -14.15
CA TYR A 99 4.77 -49.96 -13.24
C TYR A 99 3.25 -49.91 -13.12
N THR A 100 2.61 -50.92 -13.72
CA THR A 100 1.21 -51.24 -13.54
C THR A 100 0.93 -51.60 -12.07
N SER A 101 0.24 -50.73 -11.34
CA SER A 101 -0.32 -51.09 -10.04
C SER A 101 -1.71 -50.48 -9.87
N LYS A 102 -2.73 -51.35 -9.92
CA LYS A 102 -4.13 -51.10 -9.53
C LYS A 102 -4.30 -50.54 -8.09
N SER A 103 -3.22 -50.38 -7.32
CA SER A 103 -3.25 -49.89 -5.94
C SER A 103 -3.09 -48.36 -5.84
N ILE A 104 -2.49 -47.72 -6.86
CA ILE A 104 -2.29 -46.26 -6.90
C ILE A 104 -3.62 -45.56 -7.26
N ASP A 105 -4.39 -46.14 -8.18
CA ASP A 105 -5.67 -45.59 -8.64
C ASP A 105 -6.68 -45.40 -7.49
N LYS A 106 -6.70 -46.30 -6.50
CA LYS A 106 -7.64 -46.25 -5.37
C LYS A 106 -7.34 -45.15 -4.35
N LYS A 107 -6.10 -44.67 -4.28
CA LYS A 107 -5.69 -43.56 -3.38
C LYS A 107 -5.87 -42.20 -4.04
N LEU A 108 -5.80 -42.13 -5.37
CA LEU A 108 -5.97 -40.89 -6.13
C LEU A 108 -7.45 -40.54 -6.38
N GLU A 109 -8.33 -41.54 -6.41
CA GLU A 109 -9.77 -41.36 -6.63
C GLU A 109 -10.45 -40.30 -5.75
N PRO A 110 -10.23 -40.23 -4.40
CA PRO A 110 -10.83 -39.17 -3.58
C PRO A 110 -10.22 -37.78 -3.81
N ILE A 111 -8.97 -37.69 -4.27
CA ILE A 111 -8.29 -36.42 -4.57
C ILE A 111 -8.82 -35.87 -5.91
N VAL A 112 -8.90 -36.73 -6.93
CA VAL A 112 -9.50 -36.40 -8.22
C VAL A 112 -10.97 -36.02 -8.07
N LYS A 113 -11.73 -36.69 -7.20
CA LYS A 113 -13.12 -36.34 -6.89
C LYS A 113 -13.23 -34.93 -6.27
N LYS A 114 -12.39 -34.60 -5.28
CA LYS A 114 -12.37 -33.26 -4.69
C LYS A 114 -11.97 -32.18 -5.70
N ILE A 115 -11.01 -32.47 -6.58
CA ILE A 115 -10.59 -31.54 -7.64
C ILE A 115 -11.75 -31.28 -8.61
N ASN A 116 -12.47 -32.32 -9.02
CA ASN A 116 -13.63 -32.16 -9.90
C ASN A 116 -14.79 -31.43 -9.20
N GLU A 117 -15.03 -31.67 -7.91
CA GLU A 117 -16.00 -30.91 -7.11
C GLU A 117 -15.64 -29.42 -7.03
N TYR A 118 -14.35 -29.07 -6.83
CA TYR A 118 -13.86 -27.69 -6.84
C TYR A 118 -13.95 -27.04 -8.23
N ARG A 119 -13.67 -27.81 -9.28
CA ARG A 119 -13.72 -27.35 -10.66
C ARG A 119 -15.16 -27.07 -11.10
N GLU A 120 -16.10 -27.98 -10.82
CA GLU A 120 -17.53 -27.78 -11.11
C GLU A 120 -18.09 -26.55 -10.35
N ASP A 121 -17.76 -26.37 -9.08
CA ASP A 121 -18.21 -25.19 -8.31
C ASP A 121 -17.60 -23.87 -8.81
N SER A 122 -16.42 -23.90 -9.44
CA SER A 122 -15.78 -22.74 -10.05
C SER A 122 -16.26 -22.43 -11.47
N GLU A 123 -16.51 -23.45 -12.29
CA GLU A 123 -17.03 -23.31 -13.66
C GLU A 123 -18.49 -22.81 -13.62
N ASP A 124 -19.32 -23.32 -12.71
CA ASP A 124 -20.70 -22.86 -12.52
C ASP A 124 -20.76 -21.38 -12.09
N LYS A 125 -19.88 -20.95 -11.17
CA LYS A 125 -19.79 -19.54 -10.75
C LYS A 125 -19.29 -18.63 -11.88
N PHE A 126 -18.35 -19.10 -12.69
CA PHE A 126 -17.81 -18.34 -13.82
C PHE A 126 -18.85 -18.22 -14.95
N GLU A 127 -19.63 -19.26 -15.22
CA GLU A 127 -20.69 -19.25 -16.22
C GLU A 127 -21.88 -18.38 -15.79
N ILE A 128 -22.21 -18.33 -14.49
CA ILE A 128 -23.19 -17.38 -13.93
C ILE A 128 -22.72 -15.93 -14.16
N ILE A 129 -21.45 -15.62 -13.84
CA ILE A 129 -20.88 -14.28 -14.03
C ILE A 129 -20.83 -13.90 -15.53
N LEU A 130 -20.44 -14.82 -16.41
CA LEU A 130 -20.44 -14.60 -17.87
C LEU A 130 -21.85 -14.37 -18.42
N ASN A 131 -22.84 -15.13 -17.95
CA ASN A 131 -24.23 -14.95 -18.37
C ASN A 131 -24.82 -13.64 -17.84
N GLU A 132 -24.47 -13.23 -16.61
CA GLU A 132 -24.82 -11.92 -16.08
C GLU A 132 -24.20 -10.79 -16.91
N ILE A 133 -22.90 -10.86 -17.23
CA ILE A 133 -22.20 -9.89 -18.09
C ILE A 133 -22.85 -9.81 -19.47
N ASN A 134 -23.19 -10.95 -20.08
CA ASN A 134 -23.78 -11.00 -21.42
C ASN A 134 -25.26 -10.57 -21.46
N SER A 135 -25.95 -10.57 -20.32
CA SER A 135 -27.35 -10.14 -20.18
C SER A 135 -27.52 -8.62 -20.02
N ILE A 136 -26.42 -7.88 -19.84
CA ILE A 136 -26.44 -6.43 -19.75
C ILE A 136 -26.76 -5.85 -21.15
N ASP A 137 -27.97 -5.33 -21.32
CA ASP A 137 -28.41 -4.71 -22.58
C ASP A 137 -27.74 -3.34 -22.77
N ILE A 138 -26.64 -3.33 -23.51
CA ILE A 138 -25.88 -2.13 -23.84
C ILE A 138 -26.54 -1.46 -25.05
N SER A 139 -27.09 -0.26 -24.84
CA SER A 139 -27.83 0.49 -25.87
C SER A 139 -27.06 0.66 -27.19
N GLU A 140 -27.77 0.75 -28.32
CA GLU A 140 -27.23 0.86 -29.70
C GLU A 140 -26.19 1.97 -29.90
N THR A 141 -26.14 2.97 -29.03
CA THR A 141 -25.17 4.06 -29.07
C THR A 141 -23.74 3.58 -28.78
N GLU A 142 -23.55 2.51 -28.00
CA GLU A 142 -22.24 1.94 -27.66
C GLU A 142 -21.78 0.85 -28.65
N LYS A 143 -22.69 0.24 -29.43
CA LYS A 143 -22.34 -0.67 -30.55
C LYS A 143 -21.57 0.04 -31.67
N ASN A 144 -21.80 1.33 -31.88
CA ASN A 144 -21.09 2.12 -32.89
C ASN A 144 -19.65 2.47 -32.49
N ASN A 145 -19.30 2.39 -31.20
CA ASN A 145 -17.92 2.59 -30.72
C ASN A 145 -17.05 1.33 -30.85
N LEU A 146 -17.64 0.18 -31.17
CA LEU A 146 -16.93 -1.10 -31.40
C LEU A 146 -16.38 -1.25 -32.83
N LYS A 147 -16.67 -0.33 -33.76
CA LYS A 147 -15.98 -0.21 -35.06
C LYS A 147 -14.57 0.39 -34.97
N VAL A 148 -14.08 0.67 -33.76
CA VAL A 148 -12.73 1.18 -33.52
C VAL A 148 -11.68 0.05 -33.57
N ASN A 149 -12.08 -1.22 -33.36
CA ASN A 149 -11.15 -2.34 -33.34
C ASN A 149 -10.54 -2.66 -34.72
N GLU A 150 -11.21 -2.37 -35.84
CA GLU A 150 -10.64 -2.53 -37.19
C GLU A 150 -9.62 -1.43 -37.55
N LYS A 151 -9.58 -0.31 -36.82
CA LYS A 151 -8.57 0.76 -37.02
C LYS A 151 -7.39 0.70 -36.06
N ILE A 152 -7.49 -0.12 -35.01
CA ILE A 152 -6.40 -0.32 -34.04
C ILE A 152 -5.28 -1.19 -34.66
N GLU A 153 -5.61 -2.11 -35.57
CA GLU A 153 -4.59 -2.90 -36.29
C GLU A 153 -3.76 -2.07 -37.29
N GLU A 154 -4.32 -1.00 -37.88
CA GLU A 154 -3.57 -0.07 -38.75
C GLU A 154 -2.72 0.96 -37.99
N ALA A 155 -2.94 1.14 -36.68
CA ALA A 155 -2.22 2.14 -35.86
C ALA A 155 -0.99 1.58 -35.12
N ASN A 156 -0.66 0.30 -35.32
CA ASN A 156 0.45 -0.38 -34.63
C ASN A 156 1.86 -0.04 -35.16
N GLU A 157 2.02 0.95 -36.05
CA GLU A 157 3.35 1.35 -36.58
C GLU A 157 3.94 2.66 -36.02
N GLU A 158 3.35 3.35 -35.05
CA GLU A 158 4.03 4.49 -34.41
C GLU A 158 3.72 4.62 -32.92
N PHE A 159 4.57 4.03 -32.09
CA PHE A 159 4.46 4.05 -30.63
C PHE A 159 5.05 5.35 -30.04
N THR A 160 4.21 6.17 -29.39
CA THR A 160 4.65 7.27 -28.52
C THR A 160 4.00 7.19 -27.13
N HIS A 161 4.73 7.70 -26.13
CA HIS A 161 4.46 7.63 -24.68
C HIS A 161 3.09 8.20 -24.25
N GLU A 162 2.49 9.05 -25.08
CA GLU A 162 1.22 9.74 -24.82
C GLU A 162 0.00 8.80 -24.97
N ASN A 163 0.10 7.76 -25.81
CA ASN A 163 -0.95 6.76 -25.98
C ASN A 163 -1.03 5.80 -24.79
N TYR A 164 0.08 5.54 -24.10
CA TYR A 164 0.11 4.72 -22.88
C TYR A 164 -0.64 5.38 -21.73
N LYS A 165 -0.42 6.68 -21.54
CA LYS A 165 -1.15 7.50 -20.55
C LYS A 165 -2.65 7.53 -20.84
N ARG A 166 -3.02 7.65 -22.11
CA ARG A 166 -4.42 7.64 -22.55
C ARG A 166 -5.10 6.27 -22.36
N GLY A 167 -4.38 5.18 -22.58
CA GLY A 167 -4.85 3.82 -22.29
C GLY A 167 -5.11 3.60 -20.79
N TYR A 168 -4.22 4.09 -19.93
CA TYR A 168 -4.41 4.05 -18.48
C TYR A 168 -5.61 4.87 -18.01
N ASP A 169 -5.82 6.08 -18.55
CA ASP A 169 -6.99 6.91 -18.23
C ASP A 169 -8.33 6.25 -18.66
N ILE A 170 -8.32 5.51 -19.78
CA ILE A 170 -9.49 4.76 -20.25
C ILE A 170 -9.78 3.55 -19.34
N LEU A 171 -8.74 2.81 -18.95
CA LEU A 171 -8.83 1.71 -17.99
C LEU A 171 -9.39 2.18 -16.64
N TYR A 172 -8.95 3.35 -16.16
CA TYR A 172 -9.44 3.92 -14.91
C TYR A 172 -10.93 4.30 -14.99
N LYS A 173 -11.37 4.91 -16.10
CA LYS A 173 -12.78 5.26 -16.32
C LYS A 173 -13.69 4.04 -16.49
N LEU A 174 -13.16 2.96 -17.08
CA LEU A 174 -13.86 1.67 -17.17
C LEU A 174 -14.01 1.03 -15.79
N LYS A 175 -12.96 1.06 -14.96
CA LYS A 175 -12.99 0.56 -13.58
C LYS A 175 -14.01 1.30 -12.72
N ASP A 176 -14.10 2.63 -12.84
CA ASP A 176 -15.11 3.44 -12.15
C ASP A 176 -16.55 3.13 -12.60
N LYS A 177 -16.76 2.91 -13.91
CA LYS A 177 -18.08 2.51 -14.45
C LYS A 177 -18.51 1.12 -13.95
N ILE A 178 -17.58 0.15 -13.89
CA ILE A 178 -17.83 -1.20 -13.38
C ILE A 178 -18.21 -1.13 -11.89
N ASN A 179 -17.46 -0.37 -11.09
CA ASN A 179 -17.75 -0.18 -9.67
C ASN A 179 -19.11 0.49 -9.42
N THR A 180 -19.51 1.43 -10.27
CA THR A 180 -20.82 2.11 -10.18
C THR A 180 -21.98 1.15 -10.46
N ASN A 181 -21.81 0.21 -11.39
CA ASN A 181 -22.83 -0.78 -11.71
C ASN A 181 -22.94 -1.89 -10.64
N ILE A 182 -21.82 -2.29 -10.02
CA ILE A 182 -21.80 -3.21 -8.87
C ILE A 182 -22.56 -2.60 -7.68
N LEU A 183 -22.41 -1.28 -7.45
CA LEU A 183 -23.14 -0.52 -6.42
C LEU A 183 -24.68 -0.50 -6.63
N ILE A 184 -25.15 -0.64 -7.87
CA ILE A 184 -26.59 -0.70 -8.19
C ILE A 184 -27.14 -2.13 -7.97
N ALA A 185 -26.33 -3.17 -8.18
CA ALA A 185 -26.71 -4.56 -8.00
C ALA A 185 -26.79 -4.99 -6.51
N GLY A 186 -25.92 -4.45 -5.64
CA GLY A 186 -25.83 -4.81 -4.22
C GLY A 186 -27.03 -4.44 -3.33
N ASN A 187 -28.05 -3.73 -3.84
CA ASN A 187 -29.24 -3.36 -3.06
C ASN A 187 -30.32 -4.46 -2.95
N ASN A 188 -30.12 -5.65 -3.56
CA ASN A 188 -31.11 -6.73 -3.57
C ASN A 188 -30.75 -7.98 -2.71
N GLU A 189 -29.62 -8.00 -1.99
CA GLU A 189 -29.15 -9.20 -1.27
C GLU A 189 -29.52 -9.31 0.23
N GLN A 190 -30.32 -8.38 0.78
CA GLN A 190 -30.69 -8.39 2.21
C GLN A 190 -31.59 -9.56 2.67
N LYS A 191 -31.90 -10.55 1.82
CA LYS A 191 -32.73 -11.71 2.16
C LYS A 191 -31.97 -13.01 2.43
N LEU A 192 -30.66 -13.09 2.14
CA LEU A 192 -29.87 -14.32 2.33
C LEU A 192 -29.17 -14.42 3.70
N GLU A 193 -28.86 -13.28 4.33
CA GLU A 193 -28.06 -13.19 5.57
C GLU A 193 -28.73 -13.83 6.81
N ILE A 194 -30.04 -14.05 6.79
CA ILE A 194 -30.79 -14.58 7.94
C ILE A 194 -30.62 -16.11 8.07
N ASN A 195 -30.21 -16.82 7.01
CA ASN A 195 -30.13 -18.28 7.03
C ASN A 195 -28.78 -18.83 7.53
N ILE A 196 -27.69 -18.09 7.32
CA ILE A 196 -26.32 -18.54 7.66
C ILE A 196 -26.06 -18.46 9.18
N ASN A 197 -26.59 -17.45 9.85
CA ASN A 197 -26.41 -17.27 11.30
C ASN A 197 -27.10 -18.35 12.16
N ASN A 198 -28.08 -19.08 11.61
CA ASN A 198 -28.75 -20.15 12.32
C ASN A 198 -27.96 -21.48 12.30
N GLU A 199 -27.07 -21.69 11.32
CA GLU A 199 -26.22 -22.90 11.28
C GLU A 199 -24.93 -22.74 12.09
N LEU A 200 -24.38 -21.52 12.19
CA LEU A 200 -23.15 -21.26 12.95
C LEU A 200 -23.31 -21.50 14.46
N ASN A 201 -24.50 -21.27 15.02
CA ASN A 201 -24.79 -21.53 16.43
C ASN A 201 -24.81 -23.04 16.79
N HIS A 202 -24.80 -23.95 15.80
CA HIS A 202 -24.79 -25.39 16.06
C HIS A 202 -23.37 -25.98 16.16
N ILE A 203 -22.33 -25.21 15.85
CA ILE A 203 -20.93 -25.67 15.77
C ILE A 203 -20.13 -25.37 17.05
N GLU A 204 -20.58 -24.45 17.91
CA GLU A 204 -19.85 -24.04 19.13
C GLU A 204 -19.80 -25.11 20.26
N ASP A 205 -20.52 -26.23 20.16
CA ASP A 205 -20.56 -27.27 21.21
C ASP A 205 -19.43 -28.32 21.14
N LYS A 206 -18.44 -28.16 20.26
CA LYS A 206 -17.30 -29.08 20.18
C LYS A 206 -15.99 -28.38 20.55
N ASN A 207 -15.58 -28.59 21.81
CA ASN A 207 -14.23 -28.30 22.31
C ASN A 207 -13.16 -28.88 21.37
N ILE A 208 -12.54 -28.02 20.57
CA ILE A 208 -11.33 -28.33 19.80
C ILE A 208 -10.28 -27.30 20.23
N ASP A 209 -9.22 -27.82 20.84
CA ASP A 209 -8.07 -27.07 21.31
C ASP A 209 -7.25 -26.60 20.09
N PHE A 210 -7.20 -25.28 19.85
CA PHE A 210 -6.39 -24.70 18.78
C PHE A 210 -5.07 -24.17 19.36
N ASN A 211 -3.98 -24.91 19.13
CA ASN A 211 -2.63 -24.36 19.21
C ASN A 211 -2.41 -23.45 17.99
N PHE A 212 -2.36 -22.14 18.23
CA PHE A 212 -1.85 -21.18 17.25
C PHE A 212 -0.31 -21.23 17.26
N GLU A 213 0.28 -22.01 16.36
CA GLU A 213 1.63 -21.72 15.89
C GLU A 213 1.54 -20.48 15.02
N ASN A 214 2.17 -19.38 15.43
CA ASN A 214 2.28 -18.17 14.62
C ASN A 214 3.15 -18.50 13.40
N GLU A 215 2.50 -18.70 12.26
CA GLU A 215 3.13 -18.85 10.96
C GLU A 215 3.72 -17.47 10.57
N TYR A 216 5.02 -17.29 10.82
CA TYR A 216 5.71 -16.07 10.42
C TYR A 216 6.05 -16.16 8.93
N ASP A 217 5.81 -15.07 8.20
CA ASP A 217 6.19 -14.96 6.79
C ASP A 217 7.70 -14.68 6.72
N TYR A 218 8.46 -15.65 6.23
CA TYR A 218 9.93 -15.60 6.15
C TYR A 218 10.34 -15.16 4.75
N LEU A 219 11.25 -14.17 4.65
CA LEU A 219 11.98 -13.95 3.41
C LEU A 219 13.01 -15.08 3.28
N THR A 220 12.61 -16.18 2.64
CA THR A 220 13.56 -17.22 2.23
C THR A 220 14.47 -16.66 1.15
N VAL A 221 15.77 -16.93 1.25
CA VAL A 221 16.74 -16.63 0.19
C VAL A 221 16.28 -17.35 -1.07
N ILE A 222 15.78 -16.60 -2.05
CA ILE A 222 15.24 -17.17 -3.30
C ILE A 222 16.43 -17.57 -4.18
N ASP A 223 16.50 -18.84 -4.56
CA ASP A 223 17.45 -19.33 -5.57
C ASP A 223 17.17 -18.62 -6.92
N GLY A 224 18.18 -17.91 -7.43
CA GLY A 224 18.03 -16.81 -8.40
C GLY A 224 17.66 -17.20 -9.85
N ASN A 225 16.48 -17.79 -10.06
CA ASN A 225 16.05 -18.20 -11.41
C ASN A 225 14.58 -17.90 -11.78
N SER A 226 13.87 -17.01 -11.08
CA SER A 226 12.51 -16.62 -11.45
C SER A 226 12.51 -15.36 -12.33
N ASN A 227 11.87 -15.45 -13.50
CA ASN A 227 11.66 -14.33 -14.44
C ASN A 227 10.52 -13.39 -13.99
N GLN A 228 10.28 -13.21 -12.69
CA GLN A 228 9.01 -12.70 -12.16
C GLN A 228 9.19 -11.49 -11.27
N ILE A 229 8.29 -10.52 -11.52
CA ILE A 229 7.83 -9.43 -10.64
C ILE A 229 8.95 -8.78 -9.83
N ASN A 230 9.46 -7.61 -10.26
CA ASN A 230 10.36 -6.81 -9.41
C ASN A 230 9.53 -6.20 -8.26
N THR A 231 9.19 -6.99 -7.24
CA THR A 231 8.66 -6.45 -6.00
C THR A 231 9.78 -5.69 -5.29
N ILE A 232 9.41 -4.91 -4.28
CA ILE A 232 10.42 -4.19 -3.53
C ILE A 232 11.17 -5.12 -2.57
N GLU A 233 10.49 -6.17 -2.11
CA GLU A 233 11.02 -7.24 -1.29
C GLU A 233 12.14 -7.98 -2.03
N ASP A 234 11.92 -8.29 -3.31
CA ASP A 234 12.94 -8.90 -4.17
C ASP A 234 14.15 -7.97 -4.32
N GLY A 235 13.90 -6.68 -4.60
CA GLY A 235 14.98 -5.69 -4.71
C GLY A 235 15.80 -5.53 -3.41
N LEU A 236 15.15 -5.66 -2.25
CA LEU A 236 15.83 -5.67 -0.95
C LEU A 236 16.67 -6.92 -0.76
N LEU A 237 16.10 -8.10 -1.00
CA LEU A 237 16.79 -9.37 -0.80
C LEU A 237 17.97 -9.55 -1.75
N GLU A 238 17.79 -9.18 -3.02
CA GLU A 238 18.86 -9.14 -4.03
C GLU A 238 19.99 -8.19 -3.61
N TYR A 239 19.65 -7.00 -3.10
CA TYR A 239 20.64 -6.06 -2.59
C TYR A 239 21.42 -6.65 -1.40
N LEU A 240 20.75 -7.22 -0.39
CA LEU A 240 21.41 -7.77 0.80
C LEU A 240 22.32 -8.94 0.44
N SER A 241 21.85 -9.87 -0.38
CA SER A 241 22.63 -11.01 -0.87
C SER A 241 23.81 -10.57 -1.74
N GLY A 242 23.58 -9.63 -2.66
CA GLY A 242 24.60 -9.03 -3.50
C GLY A 242 25.68 -8.31 -2.68
N MET A 243 25.29 -7.66 -1.57
CA MET A 243 26.20 -6.96 -0.67
C MET A 243 27.11 -7.92 0.09
N VAL A 244 26.56 -9.00 0.66
CA VAL A 244 27.36 -10.06 1.30
C VAL A 244 28.36 -10.66 0.30
N THR A 245 27.89 -10.96 -0.91
CA THR A 245 28.75 -11.49 -1.97
C THR A 245 29.85 -10.49 -2.34
N ALA A 246 29.51 -9.21 -2.47
CA ALA A 246 30.47 -8.15 -2.78
C ALA A 246 31.56 -8.03 -1.71
N LEU A 247 31.19 -8.07 -0.43
CA LEU A 247 32.15 -8.01 0.70
C LEU A 247 33.10 -9.20 0.70
N ASN A 248 32.55 -10.41 0.65
CA ASN A 248 33.32 -11.64 0.71
C ASN A 248 34.30 -11.78 -0.47
N ASN A 249 33.97 -11.21 -1.63
CA ASN A 249 34.81 -11.23 -2.83
C ASN A 249 35.61 -9.93 -3.05
N LYS A 250 35.42 -8.91 -2.21
CA LYS A 250 35.99 -7.56 -2.37
C LYS A 250 35.73 -6.96 -3.76
N ASP A 251 34.56 -7.24 -4.32
CA ASP A 251 34.18 -6.85 -5.68
C ASP A 251 32.80 -6.19 -5.68
N PHE A 252 32.80 -4.87 -5.91
CA PHE A 252 31.58 -4.06 -5.91
C PHE A 252 30.61 -4.42 -7.05
N SER A 253 31.09 -5.09 -8.10
CA SER A 253 30.25 -5.45 -9.25
C SER A 253 29.10 -6.41 -8.90
N TYR A 254 29.20 -7.17 -7.80
CA TYR A 254 28.13 -8.05 -7.33
C TYR A 254 26.91 -7.30 -6.78
N VAL A 255 27.09 -6.11 -6.20
CA VAL A 255 26.00 -5.32 -5.61
C VAL A 255 25.60 -4.12 -6.48
N GLU A 256 26.49 -3.69 -7.39
CA GLU A 256 26.28 -2.54 -8.28
C GLU A 256 24.93 -2.56 -9.04
N PRO A 257 24.42 -3.68 -9.58
CA PRO A 257 23.15 -3.71 -10.31
C PRO A 257 21.94 -3.30 -9.47
N TYR A 258 22.01 -3.46 -8.15
CA TYR A 258 20.91 -3.23 -7.20
C TYR A 258 20.93 -1.84 -6.56
N ILE A 259 21.91 -1.00 -6.94
CA ILE A 259 22.07 0.35 -6.41
C ILE A 259 21.93 1.36 -7.55
N ILE A 260 21.23 2.47 -7.31
CA ILE A 260 21.14 3.57 -8.28
C ILE A 260 22.53 4.19 -8.46
N ILE A 261 23.04 4.20 -9.69
CA ILE A 261 24.35 4.77 -10.05
C ILE A 261 24.42 6.24 -9.58
N ASN A 262 25.55 6.63 -8.99
CA ASN A 262 25.82 7.97 -8.42
C ASN A 262 24.96 8.39 -7.22
N SER A 263 24.10 7.49 -6.70
CA SER A 263 23.33 7.76 -5.48
C SER A 263 24.24 7.87 -4.24
N PRO A 264 23.73 8.42 -3.12
CA PRO A 264 24.44 8.40 -1.84
C PRO A 264 24.89 6.98 -1.45
N ALA A 265 24.00 5.99 -1.54
CA ALA A 265 24.32 4.60 -1.23
C ALA A 265 25.45 4.05 -2.12
N TYR A 266 25.43 4.36 -3.42
CA TYR A 266 26.48 3.92 -4.35
C TYR A 266 27.86 4.36 -3.91
N LYS A 267 28.01 5.62 -3.48
CA LYS A 267 29.30 6.19 -3.06
C LYS A 267 29.79 5.61 -1.74
N GLU A 268 28.86 5.34 -0.83
CA GLU A 268 29.16 4.79 0.49
C GLU A 268 29.53 3.30 0.39
N GLN A 269 28.68 2.50 -0.25
CA GLN A 269 28.87 1.05 -0.36
C GLN A 269 30.12 0.69 -1.18
N LYS A 270 30.45 1.47 -2.22
CA LYS A 270 31.70 1.28 -2.97
C LYS A 270 32.96 1.42 -2.11
N LYS A 271 32.92 2.23 -1.06
CA LYS A 271 34.03 2.33 -0.09
C LYS A 271 34.02 1.19 0.91
N TYR A 272 32.83 0.77 1.33
CA TYR A 272 32.66 -0.28 2.34
C TYR A 272 33.06 -1.67 1.81
N VAL A 273 32.78 -1.98 0.54
CA VAL A 273 33.18 -3.26 -0.10
C VAL A 273 34.70 -3.49 -0.11
N GLY A 274 35.50 -2.44 0.00
CA GLY A 274 36.97 -2.55 0.07
C GLY A 274 37.53 -2.90 1.46
N VAL A 275 36.68 -3.04 2.49
CA VAL A 275 37.11 -3.33 3.86
C VAL A 275 37.35 -4.84 4.01
N ASP A 276 38.34 -5.20 4.82
CA ASP A 276 38.66 -6.61 5.12
C ASP A 276 37.70 -7.20 6.16
N ILE A 277 36.48 -7.48 5.69
CA ILE A 277 35.45 -8.17 6.45
C ILE A 277 34.85 -9.28 5.59
N TYR A 278 34.44 -10.35 6.26
CA TYR A 278 33.60 -11.40 5.73
C TYR A 278 32.28 -11.39 6.49
N GLU A 279 31.17 -11.56 5.78
CA GLU A 279 29.83 -11.56 6.34
C GLU A 279 29.03 -12.74 5.79
N GLU A 280 28.09 -13.24 6.59
CA GLU A 280 27.06 -14.20 6.20
C GLU A 280 25.72 -13.66 6.69
N LEU A 281 24.77 -13.46 5.77
CA LEU A 281 23.41 -13.04 6.13
C LEU A 281 22.65 -14.26 6.65
N LEU A 282 22.31 -14.24 7.94
CA LEU A 282 21.57 -15.33 8.59
C LEU A 282 20.06 -15.12 8.49
N TYR A 283 19.63 -13.88 8.64
CA TYR A 283 18.21 -13.53 8.72
C TYR A 283 17.95 -12.10 8.26
N ALA A 284 16.84 -11.89 7.55
CA ALA A 284 16.32 -10.57 7.23
C ALA A 284 14.80 -10.56 7.35
N LYS A 285 14.25 -9.50 7.96
CA LYS A 285 12.81 -9.30 8.10
C LYS A 285 12.44 -7.84 7.93
N ILE A 286 11.48 -7.58 7.05
CA ILE A 286 10.89 -6.25 6.92
C ILE A 286 10.02 -5.98 8.16
N ILE A 287 10.27 -4.86 8.82
CA ILE A 287 9.52 -4.38 9.98
C ILE A 287 8.39 -3.46 9.53
N SER A 288 8.67 -2.54 8.61
CA SER A 288 7.70 -1.54 8.15
C SER A 288 8.08 -0.90 6.83
N TYR A 289 7.07 -0.42 6.11
CA TYR A 289 7.22 0.45 4.94
C TYR A 289 6.79 1.87 5.30
N ASN A 290 7.48 2.85 4.73
CA ASN A 290 7.11 4.26 4.80
C ASN A 290 7.22 4.87 3.40
N GLU A 291 6.08 5.05 2.74
CA GLU A 291 6.00 5.65 1.41
C GLU A 291 6.43 7.13 1.47
N VAL A 292 7.45 7.49 0.70
CA VAL A 292 7.95 8.87 0.60
C VAL A 292 7.32 9.58 -0.61
N SER A 293 7.20 8.86 -1.73
CA SER A 293 6.52 9.26 -2.96
C SER A 293 6.15 8.02 -3.77
N TYR A 294 5.46 8.20 -4.91
CA TYR A 294 5.05 7.08 -5.78
C TYR A 294 6.22 6.24 -6.32
N ASP A 295 7.42 6.82 -6.38
CA ASP A 295 8.64 6.19 -6.88
C ASP A 295 9.70 5.96 -5.79
N THR A 296 9.39 6.24 -4.52
CA THR A 296 10.36 6.21 -3.42
C THR A 296 9.73 5.73 -2.12
N VAL A 297 10.38 4.79 -1.45
CA VAL A 297 9.90 4.22 -0.19
C VAL A 297 11.07 3.89 0.73
N ASP A 298 10.84 4.12 2.02
CA ASP A 298 11.75 3.72 3.08
C ASP A 298 11.28 2.39 3.66
N ILE A 299 12.19 1.41 3.71
CA ILE A 299 11.94 0.08 4.29
C ILE A 299 12.78 -0.05 5.55
N LYS A 300 12.13 -0.31 6.67
CA LYS A 300 12.82 -0.66 7.91
C LYS A 300 12.97 -2.17 7.98
N VAL A 301 14.19 -2.64 8.22
CA VAL A 301 14.54 -4.07 8.19
C VAL A 301 15.30 -4.42 9.47
N TYR A 302 15.02 -5.61 9.99
CA TYR A 302 15.82 -6.28 11.00
C TYR A 302 16.68 -7.34 10.32
N GLU A 303 17.98 -7.35 10.61
CA GLU A 303 18.94 -8.25 9.98
C GLU A 303 19.84 -8.90 11.02
N GLU A 304 20.24 -10.14 10.74
CA GLU A 304 21.22 -10.88 11.53
C GLU A 304 22.35 -11.38 10.63
N TYR A 305 23.58 -11.20 11.12
CA TYR A 305 24.80 -11.57 10.42
C TYR A 305 25.77 -12.31 11.32
N ASP A 306 26.48 -13.26 10.73
CA ASP A 306 27.78 -13.68 11.22
C ASP A 306 28.86 -12.86 10.51
N ILE A 307 29.74 -12.23 11.29
CA ILE A 307 30.79 -11.34 10.80
C ILE A 307 32.15 -11.87 11.25
N HIS A 308 33.08 -11.95 10.29
CA HIS A 308 34.46 -12.29 10.54
C HIS A 308 35.38 -11.17 10.06
N ASN A 309 36.23 -10.67 10.95
CA ASN A 309 37.30 -9.74 10.58
C ASN A 309 38.55 -9.98 11.44
N GLU A 310 39.70 -9.50 10.98
CA GLU A 310 40.99 -9.74 11.67
C GLU A 310 41.03 -9.20 13.10
N LYS A 311 40.28 -8.14 13.38
CA LYS A 311 40.36 -7.40 14.65
C LYS A 311 39.52 -8.03 15.76
N ASP A 312 38.29 -8.38 15.45
CA ASP A 312 37.27 -8.82 16.41
C ASP A 312 37.02 -10.34 16.33
N GLY A 313 37.58 -11.03 15.33
CA GLY A 313 37.34 -12.44 15.07
C GLY A 313 35.91 -12.71 14.59
N PHE A 314 35.47 -13.96 14.75
CA PHE A 314 34.11 -14.39 14.42
C PHE A 314 33.12 -13.90 15.48
N HIS A 315 32.08 -13.17 15.06
CA HIS A 315 31.10 -12.60 15.97
C HIS A 315 29.74 -12.38 15.30
N PHE A 316 28.68 -12.50 16.08
CA PHE A 316 27.30 -12.29 15.67
C PHE A 316 26.88 -10.82 15.79
N ARG A 317 26.06 -10.35 14.85
CA ARG A 317 25.41 -9.03 14.88
C ARG A 317 23.94 -9.14 14.52
N ALA A 318 23.09 -8.50 15.32
CA ALA A 318 21.73 -8.16 14.94
C ALA A 318 21.61 -6.64 14.80
N ILE A 319 21.04 -6.16 13.69
CA ILE A 319 20.91 -4.74 13.39
C ILE A 319 19.49 -4.39 12.92
N GLU A 320 19.10 -3.14 13.16
CA GLU A 320 17.98 -2.49 12.48
C GLU A 320 18.54 -1.44 11.53
N ALA A 321 18.14 -1.50 10.27
CA ALA A 321 18.51 -0.53 9.25
C ALA A 321 17.26 0.01 8.53
N VAL A 322 17.38 1.21 7.98
CA VAL A 322 16.37 1.80 7.09
C VAL A 322 17.01 1.98 5.73
N TYR A 323 16.36 1.44 4.71
CA TYR A 323 16.80 1.51 3.31
C TYR A 323 15.82 2.35 2.52
N ARG A 324 16.33 3.35 1.78
CA ARG A 324 15.53 4.09 0.81
C ARG A 324 15.68 3.48 -0.56
N PHE A 325 14.62 2.85 -1.04
CA PHE A 325 14.52 2.35 -2.41
C PHE A 325 13.83 3.37 -3.30
N LYS A 326 14.24 3.39 -4.58
CA LYS A 326 13.65 4.23 -5.60
C LYS A 326 13.54 3.47 -6.92
N LEU A 327 12.47 3.69 -7.67
CA LEU A 327 12.32 3.17 -9.03
C LEU A 327 13.38 3.79 -9.95
N ASP A 328 14.13 2.96 -10.65
CA ASP A 328 15.06 3.39 -11.68
C ASP A 328 14.34 3.67 -13.02
N ILE A 329 15.10 4.05 -14.05
CA ILE A 329 14.56 4.34 -15.39
C ILE A 329 13.88 3.14 -16.07
N ASN A 330 14.10 1.93 -15.57
CA ASN A 330 13.51 0.68 -16.05
C ASN A 330 12.38 0.20 -15.13
N ASN A 331 11.90 1.05 -14.22
CA ASN A 331 10.91 0.72 -13.20
C ASN A 331 11.33 -0.46 -12.29
N LYS A 332 12.64 -0.58 -11.99
CA LYS A 332 13.14 -1.52 -10.98
C LYS A 332 13.42 -0.80 -9.67
N TRP A 333 12.99 -1.37 -8.55
CA TRP A 333 13.37 -0.88 -7.23
C TRP A 333 14.86 -1.10 -7.01
N LYS A 334 15.58 -0.02 -6.72
CA LYS A 334 17.01 -0.06 -6.41
C LYS A 334 17.31 0.80 -5.20
N LEU A 335 18.36 0.42 -4.47
CA LEU A 335 18.80 1.18 -3.31
C LEU A 335 19.30 2.57 -3.73
N TYR A 336 18.82 3.60 -3.06
CA TYR A 336 19.21 4.99 -3.27
C TYR A 336 20.05 5.54 -2.11
N SER A 337 19.64 5.32 -0.86
CA SER A 337 20.34 5.87 0.32
C SER A 337 19.98 5.13 1.61
N PHE A 338 20.76 5.40 2.67
CA PHE A 338 20.44 5.04 4.06
C PHE A 338 19.95 6.30 4.79
N PRO A 339 18.63 6.54 4.91
CA PRO A 339 18.10 7.76 5.53
C PRO A 339 18.40 7.85 7.02
N GLU A 340 18.64 6.73 7.69
CA GLU A 340 18.92 6.65 9.12
C GLU A 340 20.24 5.93 9.40
N LYS A 341 20.79 6.16 10.59
CA LYS A 341 21.95 5.42 11.06
C LYS A 341 21.54 4.00 11.43
N VAL A 342 22.33 3.02 11.02
CA VAL A 342 22.18 1.62 11.44
C VAL A 342 22.23 1.54 12.96
N LYS A 343 21.26 0.83 13.54
CA LYS A 343 21.13 0.61 14.98
C LYS A 343 21.51 -0.82 15.30
N VAL A 344 22.57 -1.01 16.07
CA VAL A 344 22.97 -2.34 16.57
C VAL A 344 22.01 -2.75 17.69
N ILE A 345 21.32 -3.87 17.51
CA ILE A 345 20.38 -4.44 18.48
C ILE A 345 21.09 -5.40 19.42
N SER A 346 21.95 -6.26 18.87
CA SER A 346 22.71 -7.24 19.65
C SER A 346 24.11 -7.47 19.08
N LYS A 347 25.04 -7.86 19.97
CA LYS A 347 26.38 -8.35 19.63
C LYS A 347 26.66 -9.61 20.44
N GLY A 348 27.06 -10.69 19.77
CA GLY A 348 27.58 -11.90 20.40
C GLY A 348 29.01 -12.17 19.92
N HIS A 349 29.86 -12.70 20.80
CA HIS A 349 31.12 -13.33 20.40
C HIS A 349 30.96 -14.83 20.60
N TYR A 350 31.47 -15.62 19.66
CA TYR A 350 31.45 -17.07 19.75
C TYR A 350 32.57 -17.61 20.64
#